data_AF-A0A1Y2R8F5-F1
#
_entry.id   AF-A0A1Y2R8F5-F1
#
_cell.length_a   1.000
_cell.length_b   1.000
_cell.length_c   1.000
_cell.angle_alpha   90.00
_cell.angle_beta   90.00
_cell.angle_gamma   90.00
#
_symmetry.space_group_name_H-M   'P 1'
#
loop_
_entity.id
_entity.type
_entity.pdbx_description
1 polymer ?
#
loop_
_entity_poly.entity_id
_entity_poly.type
_entity_poly.pdbx_seq_one_letter_code
_entity_poly.pdbx_strand_id
1 'polypeptide(L)'
;MKLLVFASLFLLTLMSCSNPISKILGNNTPHEGYARKMEKTTGGNYWITVSENSLLAPHSIKLPYRQLGYFPKDKARALSLQFNVRRGEKLSIELNSTDSLQIFADVFKQEGAGINHLIALGKDDSVISFDAEETGSYILRLQPPLESSGRYDLAIKLFPSLEFPVAGKKARVGSVWGDPRDNGLRSHEGIDIFAPKLTPVIAAADGTISSVKDGGLGGKTVNLKVSGRNLSLYYAHLDQQLVQSGQSVKKGDTIGLVGNTGNAQTTPPHLHFGIYSYGGAIDPLPFVDKTSDPIPAVANKDIIYPLQLTKEILLKDKSTIKAKTKLLPLAVTVSGYLAELESGKLIEVRFNQVKKA
;
A
#
# COMPACT_ATOMS: atom_id res chain seq x y z
N MET A 1 -21.93 69.43 11.20
CA MET A 1 -22.71 68.46 11.99
C MET A 1 -22.23 67.07 11.60
N LYS A 2 -21.36 66.46 12.41
CA LYS A 2 -20.74 65.15 12.15
C LYS A 2 -21.74 64.06 12.55
N LEU A 3 -22.12 63.17 11.64
CA LEU A 3 -22.88 61.96 11.97
C LEU A 3 -21.94 60.76 11.91
N LEU A 4 -21.56 60.26 13.09
CA LEU A 4 -21.00 58.92 13.27
C LEU A 4 -22.14 57.91 13.11
N VAL A 5 -21.93 56.88 12.29
CA VAL A 5 -22.73 55.65 12.33
C VAL A 5 -21.81 54.50 12.70
N PHE A 6 -22.12 53.88 13.83
CA PHE A 6 -21.46 52.74 14.43
C PHE A 6 -21.51 51.52 13.51
N ALA A 7 -20.35 50.97 13.14
CA ALA A 7 -20.25 49.64 12.56
C ALA A 7 -20.33 48.60 13.69
N SER A 8 -21.42 47.84 13.73
CA SER A 8 -21.58 46.68 14.61
C SER A 8 -20.74 45.52 14.07
N LEU A 9 -19.72 45.13 14.83
CA LEU A 9 -18.83 44.02 14.53
C LEU A 9 -19.55 42.71 14.93
N PHE A 10 -20.11 42.01 13.96
CA PHE A 10 -20.71 40.69 14.19
C PHE A 10 -19.58 39.66 14.35
N LEU A 11 -19.45 39.12 15.56
CA LEU A 11 -18.47 38.10 15.94
C LEU A 11 -18.90 36.76 15.31
N LEU A 12 -18.38 36.41 14.12
CA LEU A 12 -18.53 35.07 13.55
C LEU A 12 -17.56 34.11 14.25
N THR A 13 -18.14 33.13 14.94
CA THR A 13 -17.45 31.97 15.48
C THR A 13 -16.88 31.13 14.33
N LEU A 14 -15.55 31.06 14.23
CA LEU A 14 -14.86 30.14 13.32
C LEU A 14 -14.96 28.72 13.90
N MET A 15 -15.94 27.94 13.44
CA MET A 15 -15.83 26.48 13.51
C MET A 15 -14.73 26.04 12.55
N SER A 16 -13.74 25.37 13.12
CA SER A 16 -12.57 24.79 12.46
C SER A 16 -12.98 23.75 11.41
N CYS A 17 -13.14 24.20 10.16
CA CYS A 17 -13.08 23.32 8.99
C CYS A 17 -11.62 23.14 8.60
N SER A 18 -10.96 22.08 9.08
CA SER A 18 -9.68 21.64 8.54
C SER A 18 -9.91 20.61 7.44
N ASN A 19 -10.20 21.09 6.24
CA ASN A 19 -9.87 20.42 4.99
C ASN A 19 -9.58 21.52 3.98
N PRO A 20 -8.41 21.49 3.33
CA PRO A 20 -8.34 22.21 2.08
C PRO A 20 -7.60 21.44 0.97
N ILE A 21 -8.10 21.68 -0.25
CA ILE A 21 -7.39 21.65 -1.54
C ILE A 21 -7.32 20.32 -2.34
N SER A 22 -8.44 19.60 -2.51
CA SER A 22 -8.64 18.78 -3.74
C SER A 22 -10.01 18.97 -4.41
N LYS A 23 -10.98 19.59 -3.73
CA LYS A 23 -12.35 19.74 -4.24
C LYS A 23 -12.67 21.04 -4.99
N ILE A 24 -11.72 21.98 -5.16
CA ILE A 24 -12.06 23.32 -5.70
C ILE A 24 -11.55 23.59 -7.13
N LEU A 25 -10.61 22.81 -7.69
CA LEU A 25 -10.28 22.78 -9.12
C LEU A 25 -9.28 21.64 -9.34
N GLY A 26 -9.74 20.46 -9.71
CA GLY A 26 -8.88 19.31 -9.92
C GLY A 26 -9.63 18.21 -10.65
N ASN A 27 -9.05 17.67 -11.71
CA ASN A 27 -9.66 16.68 -12.59
C ASN A 27 -10.33 15.54 -11.79
N ASN A 28 -11.61 15.32 -12.06
CA ASN A 28 -12.31 14.10 -11.64
C ASN A 28 -11.48 12.86 -12.01
N THR A 29 -11.52 11.84 -11.16
CA THR A 29 -10.92 10.55 -11.53
C THR A 29 -11.56 10.02 -12.81
N PRO A 30 -10.89 9.14 -13.58
CA PRO A 30 -11.51 8.53 -14.75
C PRO A 30 -12.87 7.88 -14.44
N HIS A 31 -13.00 7.28 -13.25
CA HIS A 31 -14.25 6.72 -12.74
C HIS A 31 -15.34 7.80 -12.57
N GLU A 32 -15.07 8.87 -11.81
CA GLU A 32 -16.01 9.96 -11.56
C GLU A 32 -16.40 10.69 -12.86
N GLY A 33 -15.43 10.87 -13.76
CA GLY A 33 -15.64 11.46 -15.08
C GLY A 33 -16.59 10.61 -15.93
N TYR A 34 -16.50 9.29 -15.84
CA TYR A 34 -17.44 8.38 -16.48
C TYR A 34 -18.81 8.37 -15.80
N ALA A 35 -18.85 8.30 -14.46
CA ALA A 35 -20.08 8.30 -13.67
C ALA A 35 -21.01 9.47 -14.03
N ARG A 36 -20.48 10.70 -14.09
CA ARG A 36 -21.25 11.91 -14.47
C ARG A 36 -21.85 11.84 -15.87
N LYS A 37 -21.16 11.19 -16.82
CA LYS A 37 -21.69 10.97 -18.17
C LYS A 37 -22.84 9.96 -18.16
N MET A 38 -22.80 9.01 -17.23
CA MET A 38 -23.79 7.93 -17.12
C MET A 38 -25.04 8.31 -16.32
N GLU A 39 -25.00 9.30 -15.43
CA GLU A 39 -26.15 9.71 -14.58
C GLU A 39 -27.47 9.91 -15.36
N LYS A 40 -27.40 10.34 -16.62
CA LYS A 40 -28.56 10.59 -17.48
C LYS A 40 -28.93 9.42 -18.42
N THR A 41 -28.24 8.30 -18.30
CA THR A 41 -28.40 7.14 -19.18
C THR A 41 -29.19 6.03 -18.51
N THR A 42 -29.86 5.19 -19.32
CA THR A 42 -30.46 3.96 -18.85
C THR A 42 -29.37 3.03 -18.29
N GLY A 43 -29.48 2.64 -17.02
CA GLY A 43 -28.49 1.77 -16.35
C GLY A 43 -27.34 2.51 -15.66
N GLY A 44 -27.15 3.81 -15.90
CA GLY A 44 -26.08 4.58 -15.28
C GLY A 44 -26.18 4.70 -13.77
N ASN A 45 -27.37 4.99 -13.24
CA ASN A 45 -27.60 5.00 -11.78
C ASN A 45 -27.32 3.63 -11.15
N TYR A 46 -27.72 2.54 -11.83
CA TYR A 46 -27.41 1.19 -11.37
C TYR A 46 -25.90 0.92 -11.36
N TRP A 47 -25.17 1.36 -12.40
CA TRP A 47 -23.71 1.27 -12.46
C TRP A 47 -23.03 2.02 -11.30
N ILE A 48 -23.54 3.19 -10.91
CA ILE A 48 -23.05 3.93 -9.75
C ILE A 48 -23.36 3.16 -8.46
N THR A 49 -24.60 2.71 -8.27
CA THR A 49 -25.02 1.97 -7.08
C THR A 49 -24.23 0.68 -6.87
N VAL A 50 -23.96 -0.12 -7.91
CA VAL A 50 -23.13 -1.33 -7.77
C VAL A 50 -21.69 -0.99 -7.39
N SER A 51 -21.19 0.16 -7.83
CA SER A 51 -19.89 0.70 -7.44
C SER A 51 -19.82 0.97 -5.94
N GLU A 52 -20.78 1.72 -5.42
CA GLU A 52 -20.87 2.10 -4.01
C GLU A 52 -21.09 0.88 -3.12
N ASN A 53 -22.01 -0.01 -3.52
CA ASN A 53 -22.29 -1.24 -2.77
C ASN A 53 -21.07 -2.17 -2.69
N SER A 54 -20.23 -2.24 -3.73
CA SER A 54 -19.02 -3.08 -3.70
C SER A 54 -18.03 -2.66 -2.61
N LEU A 55 -18.01 -1.37 -2.26
CA LEU A 55 -17.14 -0.81 -1.20
C LEU A 55 -17.64 -1.12 0.21
N LEU A 56 -18.90 -1.52 0.40
CA LEU A 56 -19.48 -1.85 1.70
C LEU A 56 -19.06 -3.23 2.21
N ALA A 57 -18.73 -4.15 1.30
CA ALA A 57 -18.33 -5.51 1.62
C ALA A 57 -17.21 -5.99 0.68
N PRO A 58 -16.02 -5.36 0.73
CA PRO A 58 -14.92 -5.70 -0.16
C PRO A 58 -14.38 -7.11 0.16
N HIS A 59 -13.91 -7.81 -0.87
CA HIS A 59 -13.34 -9.15 -0.73
C HIS A 59 -11.93 -9.08 -0.17
N SER A 60 -11.69 -9.66 1.01
CA SER A 60 -10.37 -9.61 1.65
C SER A 60 -9.37 -10.55 0.96
N ILE A 61 -8.20 -10.01 0.60
CA ILE A 61 -7.08 -10.74 -0.01
C ILE A 61 -5.80 -10.58 0.82
N LYS A 62 -4.82 -11.45 0.57
CA LYS A 62 -3.46 -11.35 1.12
C LYS A 62 -2.48 -10.97 0.02
N LEU A 63 -1.50 -10.14 0.36
CA LEU A 63 -0.44 -9.74 -0.55
C LEU A 63 0.82 -10.62 -0.35
N PRO A 64 1.63 -10.85 -1.40
CA PRO A 64 1.37 -10.46 -2.79
C PRO A 64 0.18 -11.23 -3.39
N TYR A 65 -0.52 -10.59 -4.33
CA TYR A 65 -1.74 -11.12 -4.93
C TYR A 65 -1.69 -11.07 -6.44
N ARG A 66 -2.28 -12.07 -7.10
CA ARG A 66 -2.56 -12.03 -8.53
C ARG A 66 -3.88 -12.72 -8.85
N GLN A 67 -4.60 -12.17 -9.82
CA GLN A 67 -5.74 -12.85 -10.42
C GLN A 67 -5.83 -12.55 -11.92
N LEU A 68 -6.30 -13.55 -12.68
CA LEU A 68 -6.70 -13.37 -14.07
C LEU A 68 -8.22 -13.24 -14.09
N GLY A 69 -8.72 -12.04 -14.36
CA GLY A 69 -10.12 -11.70 -14.26
C GLY A 69 -10.85 -11.59 -15.58
N TYR A 70 -12.18 -11.62 -15.50
CA TYR A 70 -13.09 -11.40 -16.61
C TYR A 70 -14.32 -10.63 -16.13
N PHE A 71 -14.64 -9.55 -16.82
CA PHE A 71 -15.91 -8.87 -16.66
C PHE A 71 -16.84 -9.28 -17.81
N PRO A 72 -17.97 -9.96 -17.55
CA PRO A 72 -19.00 -10.20 -18.55
C PRO A 72 -19.96 -9.01 -18.66
N LYS A 73 -20.51 -8.82 -19.87
CA LYS A 73 -21.41 -7.71 -20.23
C LYS A 73 -22.89 -7.92 -19.91
N ASP A 74 -23.25 -9.00 -19.22
CA ASP A 74 -24.64 -9.36 -18.89
C ASP A 74 -25.28 -8.38 -17.89
N LYS A 75 -24.48 -7.73 -17.04
CA LYS A 75 -24.92 -6.67 -16.13
C LYS A 75 -23.73 -5.83 -15.64
N ALA A 76 -24.03 -4.62 -15.14
CA ALA A 76 -23.03 -3.80 -14.46
C ALA A 76 -22.48 -4.53 -13.22
N ARG A 77 -21.15 -4.51 -13.05
CA ARG A 77 -20.43 -5.08 -11.91
C ARG A 77 -19.33 -4.14 -11.44
N ALA A 78 -19.04 -4.21 -10.15
CA ALA A 78 -17.84 -3.66 -9.55
C ALA A 78 -17.25 -4.72 -8.61
N LEU A 79 -15.92 -4.81 -8.56
CA LEU A 79 -15.18 -5.70 -7.67
C LEU A 79 -14.33 -4.85 -6.73
N SER A 80 -14.50 -5.02 -5.43
CA SER A 80 -13.63 -4.41 -4.42
C SER A 80 -12.80 -5.46 -3.71
N LEU A 81 -11.50 -5.21 -3.59
CA LEU A 81 -10.52 -6.06 -2.94
C LEU A 81 -9.91 -5.31 -1.75
N GLN A 82 -9.93 -5.90 -0.56
CA GLN A 82 -9.37 -5.31 0.65
C GLN A 82 -8.07 -5.99 1.04
N PHE A 83 -7.05 -5.21 1.40
CA PHE A 83 -5.75 -5.71 1.84
C PHE A 83 -5.10 -4.75 2.85
N ASN A 84 -4.15 -5.25 3.63
CA ASN A 84 -3.41 -4.44 4.59
C ASN A 84 -2.06 -4.00 4.02
N VAL A 85 -1.65 -2.78 4.35
CA VAL A 85 -0.33 -2.22 4.02
C VAL A 85 0.25 -1.59 5.28
N ARG A 86 1.53 -1.80 5.54
CA ARG A 86 2.26 -1.16 6.65
C ARG A 86 2.87 0.16 6.19
N ARG A 87 2.94 1.12 7.11
CA ARG A 87 3.71 2.34 6.92
C ARG A 87 5.14 1.98 6.49
N GLY A 88 5.61 2.61 5.43
CA GLY A 88 6.95 2.38 4.86
C GLY A 88 7.01 1.38 3.72
N GLU A 89 5.95 0.61 3.49
CA GLU A 89 5.83 -0.22 2.29
C GLU A 89 5.36 0.64 1.11
N LYS A 90 5.88 0.38 -0.07
CA LYS A 90 5.43 0.92 -1.34
C LYS A 90 4.47 -0.06 -1.99
N LEU A 91 3.22 0.37 -2.18
CA LEU A 91 2.22 -0.40 -2.90
C LEU A 91 2.47 -0.27 -4.41
N SER A 92 2.30 -1.38 -5.12
CA SER A 92 2.27 -1.44 -6.58
C SER A 92 1.10 -2.32 -7.02
N ILE A 93 0.21 -1.75 -7.83
CA ILE A 93 -0.92 -2.43 -8.43
C ILE A 93 -0.73 -2.34 -9.94
N GLU A 94 -0.47 -3.46 -10.58
CA GLU A 94 -0.40 -3.59 -12.03
C GLU A 94 -1.74 -4.14 -12.54
N LEU A 95 -2.34 -3.45 -13.49
CA LEU A 95 -3.61 -3.81 -14.11
C LEU A 95 -3.49 -3.72 -15.63
N ASN A 96 -3.47 -4.87 -16.28
CA ASN A 96 -3.45 -4.98 -17.72
C ASN A 96 -4.77 -5.58 -18.20
N SER A 97 -5.35 -5.05 -19.27
CA SER A 97 -6.58 -5.58 -19.87
C SER A 97 -6.38 -5.99 -21.32
N THR A 98 -7.20 -6.94 -21.79
CA THR A 98 -7.26 -7.29 -23.21
C THR A 98 -8.34 -6.48 -23.93
N ASP A 99 -8.29 -6.46 -25.26
CA ASP A 99 -9.40 -6.00 -26.12
C ASP A 99 -9.80 -4.53 -25.93
N SER A 100 -8.85 -3.67 -25.55
CA SER A 100 -9.09 -2.25 -25.26
C SER A 100 -10.13 -2.00 -24.16
N LEU A 101 -10.39 -2.98 -23.29
CA LEU A 101 -11.29 -2.80 -22.15
C LEU A 101 -10.67 -1.78 -21.19
N GLN A 102 -11.29 -0.61 -21.07
CA GLN A 102 -10.98 0.29 -19.97
C GLN A 102 -11.51 -0.31 -18.67
N ILE A 103 -10.69 -0.33 -17.62
CA ILE A 103 -11.14 -0.66 -16.26
C ILE A 103 -10.79 0.53 -15.38
N PHE A 104 -11.80 1.09 -14.71
CA PHE A 104 -11.59 2.09 -13.69
C PHE A 104 -11.05 1.40 -12.43
N ALA A 105 -9.89 1.85 -11.96
CA ALA A 105 -9.27 1.36 -10.74
C ALA A 105 -9.07 2.52 -9.75
N ASP A 106 -9.66 2.41 -8.57
CA ASP A 106 -9.56 3.41 -7.51
C ASP A 106 -9.08 2.73 -6.22
N VAL A 107 -8.14 3.37 -5.54
CA VAL A 107 -7.62 2.94 -4.25
C VAL A 107 -8.17 3.87 -3.17
N PHE A 108 -8.69 3.25 -2.13
CA PHE A 108 -9.21 3.91 -0.93
C PHE A 108 -8.43 3.43 0.29
N LYS A 109 -8.38 4.26 1.32
CA LYS A 109 -7.92 3.91 2.67
C LYS A 109 -9.11 3.82 3.60
N GLN A 110 -9.18 2.77 4.40
CA GLN A 110 -10.15 2.65 5.48
C GLN A 110 -9.78 3.61 6.61
N GLU A 111 -10.73 4.46 7.04
CA GLU A 111 -10.54 5.42 8.13
C GLU A 111 -11.72 5.31 9.11
N GLY A 112 -11.52 4.58 10.21
CA GLY A 112 -12.59 4.25 11.13
C GLY A 112 -13.72 3.47 10.43
N ALA A 113 -14.95 4.01 10.51
CA ALA A 113 -16.11 3.46 9.82
C ALA A 113 -16.23 3.91 8.35
N GLY A 114 -15.41 4.88 7.91
CA GLY A 114 -15.45 5.43 6.56
C GLY A 114 -14.30 4.94 5.68
N ILE A 115 -14.31 5.43 4.44
CA ILE A 115 -13.25 5.25 3.46
C ILE A 115 -12.88 6.61 2.86
N ASN A 116 -11.60 6.82 2.60
CA ASN A 116 -11.07 8.01 1.95
C ASN A 116 -10.46 7.60 0.60
N HIS A 117 -10.83 8.29 -0.48
CA HIS A 117 -10.22 8.06 -1.79
C HIS A 117 -8.77 8.57 -1.78
N LEU A 118 -7.84 7.77 -2.29
CA LEU A 118 -6.42 8.11 -2.33
C LEU A 118 -5.93 8.42 -3.74
N ILE A 119 -6.15 7.50 -4.67
CA ILE A 119 -5.59 7.57 -6.02
C ILE A 119 -6.41 6.73 -6.98
N ALA A 120 -6.47 7.14 -8.24
CA ALA A 120 -7.08 6.38 -9.32
C ALA A 120 -6.04 6.10 -10.40
N LEU A 121 -6.19 4.99 -11.11
CA LEU A 121 -5.41 4.69 -12.31
C LEU A 121 -5.76 5.71 -13.39
N GLY A 122 -4.75 6.35 -13.99
CA GLY A 122 -4.94 7.25 -15.12
C GLY A 122 -5.50 6.53 -16.35
N LYS A 123 -6.05 7.30 -17.29
CA LYS A 123 -6.75 6.75 -18.46
C LYS A 123 -5.86 5.82 -19.32
N ASP A 124 -4.59 6.18 -19.44
CA ASP A 124 -3.61 5.49 -20.29
C ASP A 124 -2.53 4.77 -19.45
N ASP A 125 -2.72 4.69 -18.13
CA ASP A 125 -1.80 4.03 -17.20
C ASP A 125 -2.21 2.58 -16.98
N SER A 126 -1.22 1.72 -16.67
CA SER A 126 -1.44 0.32 -16.25
C SER A 126 -0.96 0.04 -14.83
N VAL A 127 -0.39 1.03 -14.14
CA VAL A 127 0.18 0.86 -12.80
C VAL A 127 -0.24 1.99 -11.86
N ILE A 128 -0.72 1.64 -10.68
CA ILE A 128 -0.80 2.54 -9.51
C ILE A 128 0.38 2.20 -8.60
N SER A 129 1.16 3.19 -8.18
CA SER A 129 2.18 2.97 -7.16
C SER A 129 2.38 4.19 -6.26
N PHE A 130 2.45 3.95 -4.94
CA PHE A 130 2.69 4.99 -3.95
C PHE A 130 3.29 4.40 -2.66
N ASP A 131 3.97 5.23 -1.88
CA ASP A 131 4.50 4.88 -0.57
C ASP A 131 3.38 5.00 0.48
N ALA A 132 3.17 3.98 1.29
CA ALA A 132 2.21 4.02 2.38
C ALA A 132 2.78 4.83 3.54
N GLU A 133 2.19 6.00 3.79
CA GLU A 133 2.59 6.89 4.88
C GLU A 133 1.99 6.46 6.24
N GLU A 134 1.00 5.56 6.24
CA GLU A 134 0.36 5.02 7.44
C GLU A 134 0.06 3.53 7.29
N THR A 135 0.10 2.80 8.40
CA THR A 135 -0.34 1.39 8.46
C THR A 135 -1.86 1.35 8.47
N GLY A 136 -2.46 0.53 7.61
CA GLY A 136 -3.91 0.40 7.59
C GLY A 136 -4.45 -0.58 6.56
N SER A 137 -5.78 -0.59 6.47
CA SER A 137 -6.51 -1.34 5.46
C SER A 137 -6.79 -0.46 4.25
N TYR A 138 -6.54 -1.00 3.07
CA TYR A 138 -6.73 -0.37 1.77
C TYR A 138 -7.74 -1.18 0.97
N ILE A 139 -8.48 -0.50 0.09
CA ILE A 139 -9.47 -1.11 -0.79
C ILE A 139 -9.15 -0.69 -2.22
N LEU A 140 -8.99 -1.67 -3.11
CA LEU A 140 -8.95 -1.46 -4.56
C LEU A 140 -10.32 -1.77 -5.14
N ARG A 141 -10.96 -0.80 -5.78
CA ARG A 141 -12.17 -1.02 -6.59
C ARG A 141 -11.80 -1.11 -8.06
N LEU A 142 -12.29 -2.15 -8.74
CA LEU A 142 -12.23 -2.33 -10.18
C LEU A 142 -13.65 -2.28 -10.75
N GLN A 143 -13.86 -1.46 -11.78
CA GLN A 143 -15.15 -1.37 -12.46
C GLN A 143 -14.97 -1.10 -13.95
N PRO A 144 -15.52 -1.94 -14.85
CA PRO A 144 -15.52 -1.66 -16.28
C PRO A 144 -16.66 -0.68 -16.64
N PRO A 145 -16.61 -0.02 -17.82
CA PRO A 145 -17.74 0.70 -18.39
C PRO A 145 -19.02 -0.15 -18.49
N LEU A 146 -20.17 0.51 -18.52
CA LEU A 146 -21.46 -0.15 -18.75
C LEU A 146 -21.47 -0.91 -20.09
N GLU A 147 -22.13 -2.08 -20.13
CA GLU A 147 -22.23 -2.98 -21.29
C GLU A 147 -20.88 -3.41 -21.91
N SER A 148 -19.78 -3.33 -21.16
CA SER A 148 -18.46 -3.77 -21.62
C SER A 148 -18.07 -5.13 -21.06
N SER A 149 -17.21 -5.83 -21.79
CA SER A 149 -16.66 -7.12 -21.35
C SER A 149 -15.21 -7.27 -21.79
N GLY A 150 -14.45 -8.03 -21.02
CA GLY A 150 -13.09 -8.40 -21.40
C GLY A 150 -12.30 -8.95 -20.22
N ARG A 151 -11.08 -9.38 -20.51
CA ARG A 151 -10.19 -9.97 -19.51
C ARG A 151 -9.23 -8.94 -18.93
N TYR A 152 -8.74 -9.24 -17.74
CA TYR A 152 -7.65 -8.49 -17.13
C TYR A 152 -6.70 -9.38 -16.35
N ASP A 153 -5.48 -8.89 -16.16
CA ASP A 153 -4.47 -9.44 -15.27
C ASP A 153 -4.17 -8.38 -14.21
N LEU A 154 -4.47 -8.72 -12.96
CA LEU A 154 -4.24 -7.87 -11.82
C LEU A 154 -3.14 -8.50 -10.98
N ALA A 155 -2.09 -7.74 -10.68
CA ALA A 155 -1.08 -8.08 -9.70
C ALA A 155 -0.94 -6.96 -8.66
N ILE A 156 -0.85 -7.32 -7.39
CA ILE A 156 -0.68 -6.39 -6.27
C ILE A 156 0.51 -6.84 -5.43
N LYS A 157 1.44 -5.92 -5.21
CA LYS A 157 2.69 -6.16 -4.49
C LYS A 157 3.07 -5.02 -3.57
N LEU A 158 3.90 -5.38 -2.60
CA LEU A 158 4.54 -4.46 -1.68
C LEU A 158 6.05 -4.50 -1.92
N PHE A 159 6.67 -3.34 -1.82
CA PHE A 159 8.12 -3.15 -1.90
C PHE A 159 8.58 -2.31 -0.71
N PRO A 160 9.86 -2.35 -0.32
CA PRO A 160 10.41 -1.35 0.58
C PRO A 160 10.37 0.04 -0.08
N SER A 161 9.98 1.08 0.65
CA SER A 161 10.00 2.47 0.14
C SER A 161 11.38 3.14 0.22
N LEU A 162 12.32 2.54 0.96
CA LEU A 162 13.70 3.00 1.10
C LEU A 162 14.69 1.94 0.60
N GLU A 163 15.86 2.40 0.18
CA GLU A 163 16.97 1.49 -0.12
C GLU A 163 17.50 0.87 1.16
N PHE A 164 17.91 -0.39 1.12
CA PHE A 164 18.50 -1.00 2.29
C PHE A 164 19.87 -0.38 2.60
N PRO A 165 20.11 0.08 3.84
CA PRO A 165 21.17 1.05 4.12
C PRO A 165 22.59 0.46 4.20
N VAL A 166 22.78 -0.83 3.89
CA VAL A 166 24.10 -1.50 3.90
C VAL A 166 24.31 -2.25 2.58
N ALA A 167 25.33 -1.86 1.81
CA ALA A 167 25.59 -2.40 0.47
C ALA A 167 26.29 -3.79 0.47
N GLY A 168 26.31 -4.49 1.61
CA GLY A 168 26.94 -5.80 1.75
C GLY A 168 26.03 -6.96 1.34
N LYS A 169 26.53 -7.90 0.52
CA LYS A 169 25.77 -9.11 0.13
C LYS A 169 25.36 -10.00 1.32
N LYS A 170 26.12 -9.96 2.41
CA LYS A 170 25.86 -10.71 3.65
C LYS A 170 25.13 -9.86 4.71
N ALA A 171 24.81 -8.61 4.40
CA ALA A 171 24.16 -7.72 5.34
C ALA A 171 22.73 -8.21 5.62
N ARG A 172 22.39 -8.36 6.90
CA ARG A 172 21.10 -8.90 7.33
C ARG A 172 20.62 -8.21 8.60
N VAL A 173 19.32 -8.04 8.70
CA VAL A 173 18.69 -7.63 9.96
C VAL A 173 18.86 -8.77 10.97
N GLY A 174 19.36 -8.46 12.15
CA GLY A 174 19.57 -9.44 13.23
C GLY A 174 18.97 -9.05 14.58
N SER A 175 18.60 -7.79 14.77
CA SER A 175 17.75 -7.31 15.87
C SER A 175 16.71 -6.36 15.29
N VAL A 176 15.47 -6.47 15.75
CA VAL A 176 14.30 -5.77 15.21
C VAL A 176 13.73 -4.79 16.22
N TRP A 177 12.78 -3.99 15.75
CA TRP A 177 12.02 -3.06 16.57
C TRP A 177 11.41 -3.75 17.80
N GLY A 178 11.55 -3.14 18.97
CA GLY A 178 10.98 -3.67 20.21
C GLY A 178 11.85 -4.69 20.95
N ASP A 179 12.96 -5.15 20.37
CA ASP A 179 13.90 -6.03 21.06
C ASP A 179 14.39 -5.39 22.38
N PRO A 180 14.55 -6.17 23.47
CA PRO A 180 14.94 -5.63 24.76
C PRO A 180 16.35 -5.04 24.73
N ARG A 181 16.51 -3.84 25.28
CA ARG A 181 17.79 -3.14 25.49
C ARG A 181 18.01 -2.87 26.96
N ASP A 182 19.29 -2.77 27.34
CA ASP A 182 19.69 -2.37 28.68
C ASP A 182 19.00 -3.25 29.77
N ASN A 183 19.07 -4.58 29.60
CA ASN A 183 18.36 -5.58 30.43
C ASN A 183 16.83 -5.42 30.48
N GLY A 184 16.22 -4.91 29.41
CA GLY A 184 14.76 -4.75 29.29
C GLY A 184 14.25 -3.39 29.79
N LEU A 185 15.15 -2.47 30.19
CA LEU A 185 14.79 -1.12 30.61
C LEU A 185 14.45 -0.19 29.45
N ARG A 186 14.81 -0.56 28.22
CA ARG A 186 14.56 0.24 27.02
C ARG A 186 14.12 -0.65 25.86
N SER A 187 13.22 -0.11 25.04
CA SER A 187 12.81 -0.72 23.77
C SER A 187 13.78 -0.33 22.65
N HIS A 188 14.09 -1.28 21.76
CA HIS A 188 14.88 -0.99 20.57
C HIS A 188 14.08 -0.18 19.54
N GLU A 189 14.39 1.11 19.41
CA GLU A 189 13.77 2.03 18.44
C GLU A 189 14.47 2.03 17.08
N GLY A 190 14.76 0.85 16.54
CA GLY A 190 15.43 0.70 15.27
C GLY A 190 15.55 -0.75 14.83
N ILE A 191 16.43 -0.99 13.86
CA ILE A 191 16.88 -2.32 13.47
C ILE A 191 18.41 -2.36 13.47
N ASP A 192 18.99 -3.50 13.84
CA ASP A 192 20.44 -3.70 13.73
C ASP A 192 20.74 -4.59 12.52
N ILE A 193 21.55 -4.06 11.61
CA ILE A 193 21.94 -4.69 10.36
C ILE A 193 23.39 -5.14 10.50
N PHE A 194 23.60 -6.43 10.68
CA PHE A 194 24.92 -7.03 10.83
C PHE A 194 25.61 -7.18 9.48
N ALA A 195 26.85 -6.72 9.40
CA ALA A 195 27.73 -6.87 8.24
C ALA A 195 29.19 -6.79 8.70
N PRO A 196 30.16 -7.28 7.89
CA PRO A 196 31.57 -7.09 8.21
C PRO A 196 31.90 -5.62 8.50
N LYS A 197 32.79 -5.38 9.47
CA LYS A 197 33.33 -4.03 9.71
C LYS A 197 33.88 -3.45 8.42
N LEU A 198 33.73 -2.14 8.23
CA LEU A 198 34.07 -1.40 7.01
C LEU A 198 33.19 -1.68 5.79
N THR A 199 32.09 -2.43 5.92
CA THR A 199 31.10 -2.56 4.84
C THR A 199 30.48 -1.18 4.55
N PRO A 200 30.29 -0.76 3.29
CA PRO A 200 29.67 0.52 2.98
C PRO A 200 28.24 0.64 3.54
N VAL A 201 28.01 1.74 4.26
CA VAL A 201 26.68 2.23 4.66
C VAL A 201 26.26 3.31 3.67
N ILE A 202 25.07 3.16 3.10
CA ILE A 202 24.56 4.02 2.03
C ILE A 202 23.35 4.83 2.50
N ALA A 203 23.14 5.99 1.87
CA ALA A 203 21.93 6.76 2.04
C ALA A 203 20.72 5.97 1.51
N ALA A 204 19.77 5.67 2.40
CA ALA A 204 18.57 4.91 2.06
C ALA A 204 17.56 5.70 1.20
N ALA A 205 17.74 7.03 1.09
CA ALA A 205 16.89 7.94 0.33
C ALA A 205 17.68 9.16 -0.14
N ASP A 206 17.12 9.91 -1.08
CA ASP A 206 17.56 11.28 -1.37
C ASP A 206 17.32 12.20 -0.15
N GLY A 207 18.27 13.08 0.14
CA GLY A 207 18.10 14.00 1.26
C GLY A 207 19.30 14.88 1.56
N THR A 208 19.28 15.49 2.73
CA THR A 208 20.36 16.33 3.26
C THR A 208 20.80 15.81 4.63
N ILE A 209 22.11 15.67 4.82
CA ILE A 209 22.71 15.27 6.08
C ILE A 209 22.44 16.38 7.12
N SER A 210 21.62 16.08 8.12
CA SER A 210 21.22 17.05 9.14
C SER A 210 22.21 17.12 10.29
N SER A 211 22.92 16.03 10.60
CA SER A 211 24.03 16.04 11.55
C SER A 211 24.99 14.88 11.36
N VAL A 212 26.24 15.11 11.75
CA VAL A 212 27.30 14.11 11.90
C VAL A 212 27.90 14.30 13.29
N LYS A 213 27.93 13.26 14.13
CA LYS A 213 28.40 13.36 15.52
C LYS A 213 29.28 12.18 15.91
N ASP A 214 30.25 12.42 16.78
CA ASP A 214 31.11 11.39 17.36
C ASP A 214 31.01 11.44 18.89
N GLY A 215 30.27 10.51 19.48
CA GLY A 215 30.09 10.39 20.93
C GLY A 215 28.70 9.93 21.36
N GLY A 216 28.51 9.81 22.67
CA GLY A 216 27.28 9.27 23.25
C GLY A 216 27.06 7.79 22.93
N LEU A 217 25.85 7.29 23.17
CA LEU A 217 25.52 5.87 22.99
C LEU A 217 25.69 5.40 21.55
N GLY A 218 25.34 6.24 20.57
CA GLY A 218 25.44 5.91 19.14
C GLY A 218 26.87 5.92 18.57
N GLY A 219 27.85 6.43 19.31
CA GLY A 219 29.23 6.57 18.82
C GLY A 219 29.30 7.51 17.62
N LYS A 220 29.86 7.04 16.51
CA LYS A 220 29.87 7.78 15.25
C LYS A 220 28.54 7.61 14.54
N THR A 221 27.87 8.73 14.29
CA THR A 221 26.51 8.75 13.76
C THR A 221 26.37 9.71 12.58
N VAL A 222 25.42 9.41 11.69
CA VAL A 222 24.95 10.28 10.62
C VAL A 222 23.42 10.35 10.74
N ASN A 223 22.85 11.56 10.62
CA ASN A 223 21.42 11.77 10.46
C ASN A 223 21.13 12.34 9.07
N LEU A 224 20.16 11.77 8.37
CA LEU A 224 19.73 12.19 7.04
C LEU A 224 18.27 12.62 7.08
N LYS A 225 17.97 13.86 6.70
CA LYS A 225 16.60 14.33 6.49
C LYS A 225 16.18 13.99 5.06
N VAL A 226 15.14 13.18 4.91
CA VAL A 226 14.65 12.72 3.59
C VAL A 226 13.97 13.86 2.84
N SER A 227 14.30 14.04 1.57
CA SER A 227 13.68 15.06 0.72
C SER A 227 12.19 14.77 0.51
N GLY A 228 11.34 15.77 0.73
CA GLY A 228 9.90 15.69 0.46
C GLY A 228 9.10 14.80 1.42
N ARG A 229 9.72 14.23 2.45
CA ARG A 229 9.07 13.34 3.42
C ARG A 229 9.35 13.79 4.85
N ASN A 230 8.39 13.56 5.75
CA ASN A 230 8.58 13.79 7.19
C ASN A 230 9.33 12.60 7.84
N LEU A 231 10.55 12.34 7.35
CA LEU A 231 11.39 11.24 7.80
C LEU A 231 12.82 11.73 8.04
N SER A 232 13.38 11.36 9.19
CA SER A 232 14.79 11.45 9.50
C SER A 232 15.34 10.05 9.72
N LEU A 233 16.43 9.73 9.03
CA LEU A 233 17.09 8.43 9.08
C LEU A 233 18.36 8.55 9.92
N TYR A 234 18.49 7.68 10.91
CA TYR A 234 19.60 7.65 11.85
C TYR A 234 20.49 6.44 11.56
N TYR A 235 21.78 6.69 11.39
CA TYR A 235 22.80 5.68 11.14
C TYR A 235 23.82 5.76 12.27
N ALA A 236 23.95 4.70 13.07
CA ALA A 236 24.81 4.69 14.26
C ALA A 236 25.81 3.53 14.28
N HIS A 237 26.72 3.60 15.26
CA HIS A 237 27.82 2.66 15.46
C HIS A 237 28.81 2.61 14.30
N LEU A 238 28.89 3.66 13.48
CA LEU A 238 29.76 3.70 12.32
C LEU A 238 31.24 3.58 12.73
N ASP A 239 32.08 3.02 11.86
CA ASP A 239 33.53 3.11 12.02
C ASP A 239 34.05 4.44 11.46
N GLN A 240 33.50 4.86 10.32
CA GLN A 240 33.82 6.11 9.65
C GLN A 240 32.55 6.80 9.14
N GLN A 241 32.55 8.13 9.19
CA GLN A 241 31.56 9.00 8.55
C GLN A 241 32.22 9.60 7.32
N LEU A 242 31.60 9.44 6.15
CA LEU A 242 32.17 9.87 4.87
C LEU A 242 31.46 11.11 4.30
N VAL A 243 30.69 11.79 5.14
CA VAL A 243 29.87 12.96 4.81
C VAL A 243 29.95 13.99 5.92
N GLN A 244 29.47 15.20 5.62
CA GLN A 244 29.40 16.31 6.57
C GLN A 244 27.97 16.89 6.67
N SER A 245 27.67 17.57 7.78
CA SER A 245 26.39 18.28 7.96
C SER A 245 26.15 19.29 6.83
N GLY A 246 24.91 19.36 6.35
CA GLY A 246 24.49 20.22 5.23
C GLY A 246 24.74 19.62 3.85
N GLN A 247 25.46 18.49 3.74
CA GLN A 247 25.69 17.82 2.47
C GLN A 247 24.41 17.21 1.90
N SER A 248 24.12 17.46 0.64
CA SER A 248 23.08 16.74 -0.12
C SER A 248 23.61 15.39 -0.58
N VAL A 249 22.79 14.35 -0.46
CA VAL A 249 23.10 12.99 -0.88
C VAL A 249 21.96 12.41 -1.71
N LYS A 250 22.31 11.50 -2.60
CA LYS A 250 21.37 10.68 -3.37
C LYS A 250 21.25 9.30 -2.76
N LYS A 251 20.08 8.69 -2.95
CA LYS A 251 19.85 7.29 -2.61
C LYS A 251 20.96 6.43 -3.23
N GLY A 252 21.66 5.66 -2.40
CA GLY A 252 22.80 4.83 -2.81
C GLY A 252 24.18 5.44 -2.57
N ASP A 253 24.30 6.74 -2.29
CA ASP A 253 25.58 7.35 -1.94
C ASP A 253 26.15 6.74 -0.66
N THR A 254 27.44 6.45 -0.62
CA THR A 254 28.08 5.95 0.60
C THR A 254 28.27 7.09 1.59
N ILE A 255 27.69 6.95 2.79
CA ILE A 255 27.70 7.99 3.83
C ILE A 255 28.55 7.62 5.04
N GLY A 256 28.95 6.36 5.15
CA GLY A 256 29.76 5.86 6.26
C GLY A 256 30.14 4.42 6.06
N LEU A 257 30.82 3.85 7.05
CA LEU A 257 31.25 2.46 7.06
C LEU A 257 30.75 1.77 8.33
N VAL A 258 30.29 0.52 8.20
CA VAL A 258 29.84 -0.30 9.33
C VAL A 258 30.93 -0.43 10.37
N GLY A 259 30.58 -0.24 11.63
CA GLY A 259 31.49 -0.32 12.76
C GLY A 259 30.86 -0.95 13.98
N ASN A 260 31.38 -0.55 15.13
CA ASN A 260 30.89 -0.92 16.45
C ASN A 260 31.22 0.19 17.47
N THR A 261 31.20 1.46 17.06
CA THR A 261 31.52 2.58 17.98
C THR A 261 30.37 2.87 18.94
N GLY A 262 30.64 3.63 20.01
CA GLY A 262 29.64 3.91 21.05
C GLY A 262 29.44 2.71 21.97
N ASN A 263 28.22 2.47 22.43
CA ASN A 263 27.91 1.35 23.31
C ASN A 263 27.95 -0.04 22.62
N ALA A 264 28.10 -0.09 21.29
CA ALA A 264 28.24 -1.31 20.51
C ALA A 264 29.65 -1.93 20.55
N GLN A 265 30.63 -1.32 21.23
CA GLN A 265 32.06 -1.69 21.16
C GLN A 265 32.37 -3.16 21.48
N THR A 266 31.56 -3.79 22.33
CA THR A 266 31.71 -5.19 22.75
C THR A 266 30.83 -6.17 21.96
N THR A 267 30.13 -5.69 20.94
CA THR A 267 29.20 -6.49 20.11
C THR A 267 29.78 -6.73 18.70
N PRO A 268 29.27 -7.73 17.94
CA PRO A 268 29.63 -7.89 16.54
C PRO A 268 29.32 -6.61 15.73
N PRO A 269 30.15 -6.24 14.73
CA PRO A 269 29.92 -5.07 13.90
C PRO A 269 28.54 -5.06 13.23
N HIS A 270 27.87 -3.92 13.33
CA HIS A 270 26.53 -3.70 12.77
C HIS A 270 26.26 -2.21 12.54
N LEU A 271 25.29 -1.92 11.70
CA LEU A 271 24.64 -0.61 11.62
C LEU A 271 23.39 -0.66 12.49
N HIS A 272 23.27 0.22 13.47
CA HIS A 272 21.96 0.54 14.03
C HIS A 272 21.28 1.57 13.12
N PHE A 273 20.11 1.23 12.59
CA PHE A 273 19.33 2.04 11.68
C PHE A 273 17.98 2.41 12.31
N GLY A 274 17.73 3.70 12.46
CA GLY A 274 16.48 4.23 13.02
C GLY A 274 15.75 5.14 12.03
N ILE A 275 14.42 5.20 12.14
CA ILE A 275 13.57 6.12 11.38
C ILE A 275 12.73 6.92 12.36
N TYR A 276 12.71 8.24 12.18
CA TYR A 276 12.00 9.17 13.04
C TYR A 276 11.13 10.11 12.20
N SER A 277 9.98 10.49 12.75
CA SER A 277 9.11 11.56 12.22
C SER A 277 8.77 12.54 13.35
N TYR A 278 7.98 13.57 13.07
CA TYR A 278 7.44 14.45 14.12
C TYR A 278 6.66 13.69 15.21
N GLY A 279 6.10 12.53 14.90
CA GLY A 279 5.37 11.67 15.85
C GLY A 279 6.27 10.74 16.68
N GLY A 280 7.60 10.80 16.53
CA GLY A 280 8.54 9.93 17.21
C GLY A 280 9.15 8.85 16.30
N ALA A 281 9.73 7.84 16.94
CA ALA A 281 10.39 6.71 16.29
C ALA A 281 9.38 5.80 15.57
N ILE A 282 9.79 5.23 14.45
CA ILE A 282 8.98 4.37 13.58
C ILE A 282 9.77 3.08 13.35
N ASP A 283 9.08 1.94 13.35
CA ASP A 283 9.67 0.66 12.95
C ASP A 283 10.30 0.77 11.54
N PRO A 284 11.64 0.66 11.41
CA PRO A 284 12.30 0.77 10.12
C PRO A 284 12.08 -0.42 9.20
N LEU A 285 11.71 -1.59 9.75
CA LEU A 285 11.76 -2.84 9.00
C LEU A 285 10.91 -2.78 7.70
N PRO A 286 9.64 -2.32 7.71
CA PRO A 286 8.83 -2.26 6.48
C PRO A 286 9.39 -1.32 5.41
N PHE A 287 10.24 -0.35 5.78
CA PHE A 287 10.83 0.60 4.84
C PHE A 287 11.98 0.02 4.03
N VAL A 288 12.70 -0.98 4.57
CA VAL A 288 13.95 -1.48 3.97
C VAL A 288 13.97 -2.99 3.78
N ASP A 289 12.89 -3.69 4.15
CA ASP A 289 12.81 -5.14 4.03
C ASP A 289 13.04 -5.58 2.57
N LYS A 290 14.16 -6.28 2.34
CA LYS A 290 14.51 -6.84 1.03
C LYS A 290 13.72 -8.10 0.71
N THR A 291 13.02 -8.68 1.67
CA THR A 291 12.18 -9.84 1.42
C THR A 291 10.98 -9.37 0.59
N SER A 292 10.92 -9.82 -0.66
CA SER A 292 9.75 -9.64 -1.50
C SER A 292 9.31 -11.02 -1.94
N ASP A 293 8.12 -11.41 -1.51
CA ASP A 293 7.51 -12.63 -2.01
C ASP A 293 7.25 -12.46 -3.52
N PRO A 294 7.55 -13.49 -4.33
CA PRO A 294 7.28 -13.43 -5.77
C PRO A 294 5.77 -13.25 -6.02
N ILE A 295 5.40 -12.68 -7.19
CA ILE A 295 3.98 -12.67 -7.58
C ILE A 295 3.56 -14.15 -7.62
N PRO A 296 2.50 -14.57 -6.95
CA PRO A 296 2.08 -15.95 -7.04
C PRO A 296 1.60 -16.25 -8.47
N ALA A 297 2.01 -17.41 -9.00
CA ALA A 297 1.55 -17.85 -10.30
C ALA A 297 0.06 -18.19 -10.25
N VAL A 298 -0.68 -17.80 -11.29
CA VAL A 298 -2.09 -18.13 -11.46
C VAL A 298 -2.22 -19.19 -12.54
N ALA A 299 -3.01 -20.23 -12.29
CA ALA A 299 -3.22 -21.30 -13.24
C ALA A 299 -3.94 -20.77 -14.50
N ASN A 300 -3.54 -21.25 -15.69
CA ASN A 300 -4.28 -20.97 -16.91
C ASN A 300 -5.55 -21.84 -16.92
N LYS A 301 -6.69 -21.25 -16.55
CA LYS A 301 -7.99 -21.91 -16.46
C LYS A 301 -9.03 -21.11 -17.21
N ASP A 302 -9.99 -21.81 -17.81
CA ASP A 302 -11.12 -21.16 -18.45
C ASP A 302 -11.98 -20.41 -17.43
N ILE A 303 -12.32 -19.18 -17.77
CA ILE A 303 -13.08 -18.23 -16.95
C ILE A 303 -14.35 -17.73 -17.65
N ILE A 304 -14.57 -18.07 -18.92
CA ILE A 304 -15.75 -17.59 -19.67
C ILE A 304 -16.99 -18.45 -19.38
N TYR A 305 -16.81 -19.73 -19.08
CA TYR A 305 -17.92 -20.66 -18.90
C TYR A 305 -18.41 -20.69 -17.46
N PRO A 306 -19.74 -20.73 -17.24
CA PRO A 306 -20.29 -20.96 -15.92
C PRO A 306 -19.74 -22.23 -15.28
N LEU A 307 -19.59 -22.18 -13.96
CA LEU A 307 -19.14 -23.28 -13.13
C LEU A 307 -20.32 -23.90 -12.39
N GLN A 308 -20.15 -25.13 -11.95
CA GLN A 308 -21.09 -25.83 -11.10
C GLN A 308 -20.37 -26.48 -9.93
N LEU A 309 -20.89 -26.32 -8.71
CA LEU A 309 -20.36 -27.01 -7.54
C LEU A 309 -20.55 -28.52 -7.65
N THR A 310 -19.48 -29.26 -7.38
CA THR A 310 -19.47 -30.73 -7.39
C THR A 310 -20.04 -31.32 -6.10
N LYS A 311 -19.94 -30.57 -4.99
CA LYS A 311 -20.42 -30.94 -3.65
C LYS A 311 -20.87 -29.71 -2.88
N GLU A 312 -21.57 -29.93 -1.77
CA GLU A 312 -21.88 -28.85 -0.83
C GLU A 312 -20.59 -28.25 -0.24
N ILE A 313 -20.58 -26.93 -0.07
CA ILE A 313 -19.48 -26.22 0.57
C ILE A 313 -19.98 -25.36 1.73
N LEU A 314 -19.16 -25.26 2.77
CA LEU A 314 -19.37 -24.38 3.92
C LEU A 314 -18.56 -23.09 3.69
N LEU A 315 -19.22 -21.94 3.75
CA LEU A 315 -18.59 -20.63 3.66
C LEU A 315 -18.03 -20.17 5.01
N LYS A 316 -17.21 -19.11 4.99
CA LYS A 316 -16.63 -18.51 6.19
C LYS A 316 -17.68 -18.02 7.20
N ASP A 317 -18.84 -17.57 6.72
CA ASP A 317 -19.98 -17.14 7.55
C ASP A 317 -20.85 -18.31 8.04
N LYS A 318 -20.38 -19.55 7.88
CA LYS A 318 -21.07 -20.80 8.22
C LYS A 318 -22.33 -21.09 7.42
N SER A 319 -22.67 -20.29 6.41
CA SER A 319 -23.71 -20.66 5.44
C SER A 319 -23.22 -21.78 4.51
N THR A 320 -24.14 -22.62 4.04
CA THR A 320 -23.84 -23.70 3.10
C THR A 320 -24.34 -23.36 1.70
N ILE A 321 -23.60 -23.79 0.68
CA ILE A 321 -24.04 -23.73 -0.71
C ILE A 321 -24.15 -25.16 -1.24
N LYS A 322 -25.35 -25.53 -1.69
CA LYS A 322 -25.68 -26.87 -2.16
C LYS A 322 -24.81 -27.29 -3.35
N ALA A 323 -24.59 -28.59 -3.47
CA ALA A 323 -24.05 -29.18 -4.69
C ALA A 323 -24.93 -28.80 -5.90
N LYS A 324 -24.35 -28.81 -7.09
CA LYS A 324 -25.00 -28.45 -8.36
C LYS A 324 -25.39 -26.98 -8.52
N THR A 325 -25.15 -26.11 -7.53
CA THR A 325 -25.32 -24.66 -7.68
C THR A 325 -24.42 -24.14 -8.79
N LYS A 326 -25.00 -23.33 -9.69
CA LYS A 326 -24.27 -22.64 -10.75
C LYS A 326 -23.59 -21.39 -10.22
N LEU A 327 -22.38 -21.12 -10.71
CA LEU A 327 -21.56 -19.98 -10.34
C LEU A 327 -21.04 -19.32 -11.62
N LEU A 328 -20.93 -18.00 -11.60
CA LEU A 328 -20.27 -17.25 -12.66
C LEU A 328 -18.84 -16.93 -12.23
N PRO A 329 -17.79 -17.52 -12.84
CA PRO A 329 -16.42 -17.17 -12.50
C PRO A 329 -16.10 -15.74 -12.96
N LEU A 330 -15.55 -14.93 -12.05
CA LEU A 330 -15.12 -13.55 -12.31
C LEU A 330 -13.59 -13.37 -12.24
N ALA A 331 -12.90 -14.26 -11.53
CA ALA A 331 -11.44 -14.34 -11.57
C ALA A 331 -10.92 -15.77 -11.33
N VAL A 332 -9.80 -16.11 -11.96
CA VAL A 332 -8.95 -17.22 -11.55
C VAL A 332 -7.92 -16.66 -10.58
N THR A 333 -7.82 -17.26 -9.40
CA THR A 333 -6.86 -16.91 -8.35
C THR A 333 -5.83 -18.04 -8.20
N VAL A 334 -4.88 -17.86 -7.30
CA VAL A 334 -3.83 -18.85 -7.01
C VAL A 334 -4.39 -20.22 -6.61
N SER A 335 -5.52 -20.24 -5.90
CA SER A 335 -6.06 -21.48 -5.30
C SER A 335 -7.40 -21.94 -5.88
N GLY A 336 -7.97 -21.18 -6.82
CA GLY A 336 -9.29 -21.47 -7.35
C GLY A 336 -9.89 -20.35 -8.19
N TYR A 337 -11.18 -20.12 -8.01
CA TYR A 337 -11.93 -19.04 -8.64
C TYR A 337 -12.51 -18.11 -7.59
N LEU A 338 -12.53 -16.82 -7.91
CA LEU A 338 -13.51 -15.89 -7.37
C LEU A 338 -14.74 -15.96 -8.28
N ALA A 339 -15.89 -16.31 -7.74
CA ALA A 339 -17.11 -16.53 -8.50
C ALA A 339 -18.32 -15.84 -7.86
N GLU A 340 -19.27 -15.46 -8.69
CA GLU A 340 -20.52 -14.83 -8.30
C GLU A 340 -21.65 -15.87 -8.24
N LEU A 341 -22.44 -15.82 -7.16
CA LEU A 341 -23.72 -16.51 -7.06
C LEU A 341 -24.81 -15.76 -7.83
N GLU A 342 -25.93 -16.41 -8.11
CA GLU A 342 -27.10 -15.74 -8.71
C GLU A 342 -27.60 -14.56 -7.87
N SER A 343 -27.43 -14.63 -6.54
CA SER A 343 -27.73 -13.54 -5.61
C SER A 343 -26.80 -12.32 -5.72
N GLY A 344 -25.73 -12.40 -6.51
CA GLY A 344 -24.68 -11.38 -6.60
C GLY A 344 -23.57 -11.51 -5.57
N LYS A 345 -23.70 -12.41 -4.58
CA LYS A 345 -22.67 -12.65 -3.57
C LYS A 345 -21.41 -13.27 -4.18
N LEU A 346 -20.26 -12.68 -3.91
CA LEU A 346 -18.96 -13.23 -4.29
C LEU A 346 -18.51 -14.32 -3.32
N ILE A 347 -17.94 -15.39 -3.86
CA ILE A 347 -17.38 -16.51 -3.11
C ILE A 347 -16.07 -16.99 -3.73
N GLU A 348 -15.20 -17.54 -2.90
CA GLU A 348 -14.02 -18.28 -3.35
C GLU A 348 -14.32 -19.77 -3.40
N VAL A 349 -13.97 -20.42 -4.51
CA VAL A 349 -14.13 -21.86 -4.69
C VAL A 349 -12.83 -22.45 -5.24
N ARG A 350 -12.36 -23.56 -4.67
CA ARG A 350 -11.16 -24.26 -5.13
C ARG A 350 -11.42 -24.94 -6.46
N PHE A 351 -10.37 -25.13 -7.26
CA PHE A 351 -10.47 -25.81 -8.56
C PHE A 351 -11.15 -27.18 -8.49
N ASN A 352 -10.88 -27.96 -7.44
CA ASN A 352 -11.46 -29.30 -7.26
C ASN A 352 -12.88 -29.29 -6.69
N GLN A 353 -13.44 -28.13 -6.36
CA GLN A 353 -14.83 -28.00 -5.89
C GLN A 353 -15.82 -27.75 -7.03
N VAL A 354 -15.33 -27.41 -8.22
CA VAL A 354 -16.15 -27.01 -9.37
C VAL A 354 -15.85 -27.83 -10.61
N LYS A 355 -16.83 -27.89 -11.50
CA LYS A 355 -16.70 -28.33 -12.90
C LYS A 355 -17.35 -27.29 -13.81
N LYS A 356 -17.08 -27.36 -15.11
CA LYS A 356 -17.84 -26.58 -16.11
C LYS A 356 -19.31 -27.04 -16.07
N ALA A 357 -20.23 -26.07 -16.05
CA ALA A 357 -21.68 -26.31 -15.93
C ALA A 357 -22.33 -26.66 -17.27
#